data_AF-A0A016TK54-F1
#
_entry.id   AF-A0A016TK54-F1
#
_cell.length_a   1.000
_cell.length_b   1.000
_cell.length_c   1.000
_cell.angle_alpha   90.00
_cell.angle_beta   90.00
_cell.angle_gamma   90.00
#
_symmetry.space_group_name_H-M   'P 1'
#
loop_
_entity.id
_entity.type
_entity.pdbx_description
1 polymer ?
#
loop_
_entity_poly.entity_id
_entity_poly.type
_entity_poly.pdbx_seq_one_letter_code
_entity_poly.pdbx_strand_id
1 'polypeptide(L)'
;MFKEIGAIQALKEVASSPDEVAAKFASEALTVIGEEVPYKLAQQVPNWTVNDVQYWVKKIGFEDYVDSFAKQMVDGDILLHLTEKELERDIGMSSGLHRKRFIRELESLKIAADYSAVDESNLDQLLMSLSPELSVYTYKMLSCGINRSLLGSLTDELMQTACGITNPIHRLKMTQAFQNAKHPDEVEVAVLSKQIDVFISYRRSTGNQLASLIKVLLQLKGYKVFIDVDKLYAGKFDSSLLKNIQAAKHFILVLTPNSLDRLLNDHNGDDWIHKELKCAFEYQKNIIPIFDQAFEFPQNEEAIPQDIRMITKYNGVKWVHDYQDACMGKVVRFIEGELNRTPSLPASSNSAPHSRRAVGGRFAASQSSIRQTSTTSHRAIGRGGEHPPSTPTC
;
A
#
# COMPACT_ATOMS: atom_id res chain seq x y z
N MET A 1 -25.84 32.65 -24.90
CA MET A 1 -24.57 31.91 -25.09
C MET A 1 -24.32 30.85 -24.00
N PHE A 2 -23.90 31.18 -22.76
CA PHE A 2 -23.57 30.15 -21.74
C PHE A 2 -24.74 29.24 -21.31
N LYS A 3 -25.98 29.75 -21.30
CA LYS A 3 -27.21 28.95 -21.12
C LYS A 3 -27.47 28.00 -22.28
N GLU A 4 -27.18 28.41 -23.50
CA GLU A 4 -27.51 27.65 -24.73
C GLU A 4 -26.56 26.48 -24.96
N ILE A 5 -25.34 26.52 -24.41
CA ILE A 5 -24.34 25.44 -24.52
C ILE A 5 -24.36 24.49 -23.31
N GLY A 6 -25.29 24.65 -22.35
CA GLY A 6 -25.38 23.79 -21.17
C GLY A 6 -24.23 23.95 -20.15
N ALA A 7 -23.37 24.97 -20.29
CA ALA A 7 -22.16 25.11 -19.48
C ALA A 7 -22.43 25.47 -18.01
N ILE A 8 -23.58 26.09 -17.70
CA ILE A 8 -23.89 26.54 -16.33
C ILE A 8 -24.01 25.37 -15.36
N GLN A 9 -24.65 24.27 -15.77
CA GLN A 9 -24.79 23.09 -14.91
C GLN A 9 -23.44 22.43 -14.64
N ALA A 10 -22.61 22.29 -15.68
CA ALA A 10 -21.25 21.78 -15.54
C ALA A 10 -20.39 22.68 -14.64
N LEU A 11 -20.52 24.00 -14.76
CA LEU A 11 -19.83 24.95 -13.87
C LEU A 11 -20.29 24.81 -12.41
N LYS A 12 -21.59 24.59 -12.15
CA LYS A 12 -22.10 24.36 -10.80
C LYS A 12 -21.56 23.05 -10.19
N GLU A 13 -21.43 22.00 -11.01
CA GLU A 13 -20.82 20.74 -10.59
C GLU A 13 -19.32 20.90 -10.28
N VAL A 14 -18.57 21.58 -11.15
CA VAL A 14 -17.14 21.84 -10.97
C VAL A 14 -16.88 22.78 -9.78
N ALA A 15 -17.71 23.80 -9.57
CA ALA A 15 -17.64 24.70 -8.42
C ALA A 15 -17.82 23.95 -7.09
N SER A 16 -18.54 22.83 -7.10
CA SER A 16 -18.78 21.97 -5.94
C SER A 16 -17.74 20.85 -5.79
N SER A 17 -16.76 20.77 -6.70
CA SER A 17 -15.79 19.68 -6.75
C SER A 17 -14.68 19.83 -5.68
N PRO A 18 -14.02 18.73 -5.28
CA PRO A 18 -12.93 18.77 -4.31
C PRO A 18 -11.65 19.45 -4.83
N ASP A 19 -11.48 19.56 -6.15
CA ASP A 19 -10.36 20.30 -6.76
C ASP A 19 -10.51 21.79 -6.48
N GLU A 20 -9.67 22.34 -5.59
CA GLU A 20 -9.73 23.75 -5.20
C GLU A 20 -9.50 24.71 -6.37
N VAL A 21 -8.61 24.35 -7.30
CA VAL A 21 -8.27 25.19 -8.44
C VAL A 21 -9.44 25.22 -9.41
N ALA A 22 -9.96 24.05 -9.78
CA ALA A 22 -11.11 23.96 -10.67
C ALA A 22 -12.36 24.60 -10.06
N ALA A 23 -12.63 24.35 -8.78
CA ALA A 23 -13.77 24.91 -8.06
C ALA A 23 -13.71 26.43 -7.96
N LYS A 24 -12.52 27.00 -7.73
CA LYS A 24 -12.31 28.46 -7.68
C LYS A 24 -12.67 29.11 -9.01
N PHE A 25 -12.10 28.63 -10.12
CA PHE A 25 -12.38 29.19 -11.44
C PHE A 25 -13.84 29.01 -11.86
N ALA A 26 -14.45 27.88 -11.52
CA ALA A 26 -15.87 27.66 -11.80
C ALA A 26 -16.78 28.61 -11.00
N SER A 27 -16.44 28.89 -9.74
CA SER A 27 -17.16 29.85 -8.89
C SER A 27 -17.03 31.29 -9.40
N GLU A 28 -15.82 31.69 -9.82
CA GLU A 28 -15.57 33.00 -10.44
C GLU A 28 -16.37 33.14 -11.75
N ALA A 29 -16.38 32.10 -12.59
CA ALA A 29 -17.15 32.09 -13.83
C ALA A 29 -18.67 32.22 -13.58
N LEU A 30 -19.22 31.49 -12.61
CA LEU A 30 -20.65 31.61 -12.24
C LEU A 30 -20.99 33.02 -11.74
N THR A 31 -20.10 33.63 -10.94
CA THR A 31 -20.26 35.00 -10.44
C THR A 31 -20.31 36.01 -11.60
N VAL A 32 -19.41 35.88 -12.58
CA VAL A 32 -19.38 36.76 -13.77
C VAL A 32 -20.63 36.56 -14.64
N ILE A 33 -21.16 35.34 -14.72
CA ILE A 33 -22.39 35.02 -15.46
C ILE A 33 -23.66 35.51 -14.71
N GLY A 34 -23.55 35.91 -13.44
CA GLY A 34 -24.67 36.34 -12.61
C GLY A 34 -25.53 35.17 -12.10
N GLU A 35 -24.97 33.97 -12.05
CA GLU A 35 -25.62 32.77 -11.50
C GLU A 35 -25.17 32.55 -10.05
N GLU A 36 -26.05 31.95 -9.24
CA GLU A 36 -25.69 31.58 -7.87
C GLU A 36 -24.57 30.54 -7.86
N VAL A 37 -23.51 30.85 -7.11
CA VAL A 37 -22.40 29.95 -6.84
C VAL A 37 -22.86 28.90 -5.82
N PRO A 38 -22.76 27.60 -6.12
CA PRO A 38 -23.07 26.55 -5.16
C PRO A 38 -22.24 26.69 -3.90
N TYR A 39 -22.88 26.60 -2.74
CA TYR A 39 -22.17 26.64 -1.48
C TYR A 39 -21.28 25.40 -1.35
N LYS A 40 -19.96 25.63 -1.18
CA LYS A 40 -18.95 24.58 -1.01
C LYS A 40 -18.59 24.49 0.47
N LEU A 41 -18.86 23.34 1.07
CA LEU A 41 -18.43 23.04 2.43
C LEU A 41 -16.92 22.87 2.49
N ALA A 42 -16.29 23.44 3.51
CA ALA A 42 -14.89 23.20 3.82
C ALA A 42 -14.67 21.72 4.20
N GLN A 43 -13.49 21.17 3.91
CA GLN A 43 -13.15 19.81 4.36
C GLN A 43 -12.87 19.75 5.87
N GLN A 44 -12.50 20.88 6.47
CA GLN A 44 -12.25 21.02 7.90
C GLN A 44 -13.57 21.06 8.68
N VAL A 45 -14.20 19.90 8.85
CA VAL A 45 -15.44 19.74 9.60
C VAL A 45 -15.38 20.28 11.02
N PRO A 46 -14.26 20.18 11.79
CA PRO A 46 -14.19 20.78 13.13
C PRO A 46 -14.45 22.29 13.16
N ASN A 47 -14.23 22.98 12.04
CA ASN A 47 -14.41 24.44 11.91
C ASN A 47 -15.78 24.82 11.34
N TRP A 48 -16.67 23.85 11.10
CA TRP A 48 -17.99 24.12 10.54
C TRP A 48 -18.87 24.90 11.51
N THR A 49 -19.56 25.89 10.96
CA THR A 49 -20.61 26.64 11.66
C THR A 49 -21.93 25.89 11.65
N VAL A 50 -22.91 26.37 12.42
CA VAL A 50 -24.28 25.85 12.40
C VAL A 50 -24.87 25.86 10.98
N ASN A 51 -24.58 26.90 10.20
CA ASN A 51 -25.07 27.01 8.82
C ASN A 51 -24.45 25.95 7.89
N ASP A 52 -23.16 25.63 8.09
CA ASP A 52 -22.47 24.58 7.35
C ASP A 52 -23.09 23.21 7.64
N VAL A 53 -23.37 22.94 8.92
CA VAL A 53 -24.06 21.71 9.34
C VAL A 53 -25.44 21.62 8.72
N GLN A 54 -26.25 22.69 8.78
CA GLN A 54 -27.57 22.72 8.14
C GLN A 54 -27.51 22.41 6.65
N TYR A 55 -26.54 23.01 5.94
CA TYR A 55 -26.36 22.75 4.52
C TYR A 55 -25.96 21.28 4.25
N TRP A 56 -25.05 20.72 5.04
CA TRP A 56 -24.66 19.31 4.92
C TRP A 56 -25.84 18.37 5.17
N VAL A 57 -26.60 18.59 6.25
CA VAL A 57 -27.80 17.80 6.60
C VAL A 57 -28.83 17.82 5.47
N LYS A 58 -29.07 19.00 4.87
CA LYS A 58 -29.93 19.11 3.69
C LYS A 58 -29.38 18.31 2.51
N LYS A 59 -28.08 18.44 2.23
CA LYS A 59 -27.40 17.79 1.10
C LYS A 59 -27.44 16.26 1.16
N ILE A 60 -27.35 15.67 2.35
CA ILE A 60 -27.46 14.20 2.54
C ILE A 60 -28.91 13.69 2.55
N GLY A 61 -29.88 14.57 2.28
CA GLY A 61 -31.30 14.24 2.17
C GLY A 61 -31.99 14.05 3.51
N PHE A 62 -31.60 14.83 4.53
CA PHE A 62 -32.20 14.89 5.86
C PHE A 62 -32.80 16.28 6.14
N GLU A 63 -33.38 16.90 5.11
CA GLU A 63 -33.89 18.27 5.14
C GLU A 63 -34.93 18.53 6.24
N ASP A 64 -35.77 17.54 6.56
CA ASP A 64 -36.77 17.62 7.63
C ASP A 64 -36.17 17.91 9.01
N TYR A 65 -34.88 17.62 9.22
CA TYR A 65 -34.21 17.82 10.51
C TYR A 65 -33.37 19.10 10.56
N VAL A 66 -33.21 19.83 9.45
CA VAL A 66 -32.34 21.02 9.35
C VAL A 66 -32.66 22.06 10.42
N ASP A 67 -33.95 22.34 10.65
CA ASP A 67 -34.38 23.28 11.69
C ASP A 67 -34.10 22.77 13.10
N SER A 68 -34.18 21.46 13.33
CA SER A 68 -33.83 20.85 14.62
C SER A 68 -32.34 21.00 14.91
N PHE A 69 -31.47 20.75 13.93
CA PHE A 69 -30.01 20.96 14.08
C PHE A 69 -29.69 22.44 14.38
N ALA A 70 -30.33 23.38 13.69
CA ALA A 70 -30.16 24.81 13.99
C ALA A 70 -30.68 25.22 15.36
N LYS A 71 -31.85 24.73 15.77
CA LYS A 71 -32.42 25.03 17.10
C LYS A 71 -31.52 24.55 18.23
N GLN A 72 -30.85 23.41 18.04
CA GLN A 72 -29.88 22.87 18.99
C GLN A 72 -28.48 23.45 18.82
N MET A 73 -28.29 24.42 17.91
CA MET A 73 -27.02 25.08 17.65
C MET A 73 -25.88 24.11 17.33
N VAL A 74 -26.18 23.03 16.60
CA VAL A 74 -25.19 22.00 16.25
C VAL A 74 -24.21 22.57 15.23
N ASP A 75 -22.98 22.78 15.67
CA ASP A 75 -21.83 23.14 14.84
C ASP A 75 -20.98 21.89 14.49
N GLY A 76 -19.84 22.09 13.84
CA GLY A 76 -18.95 21.01 13.42
C GLY A 76 -18.42 20.15 14.57
N ASP A 77 -18.06 20.78 15.69
CA ASP A 77 -17.57 20.08 16.86
C ASP A 77 -18.64 19.17 17.47
N ILE A 78 -19.84 19.71 17.68
CA ILE A 78 -20.97 18.94 18.20
C ILE A 78 -21.37 17.83 17.22
N LEU A 79 -21.43 18.13 15.91
CA LEU A 79 -21.77 17.16 14.87
C LEU A 79 -20.85 15.93 14.91
N LEU A 80 -19.54 16.14 15.05
CA LEU A 80 -18.56 15.06 15.11
C LEU A 80 -18.67 14.24 16.40
N HIS A 81 -19.26 14.79 17.46
CA HIS A 81 -19.51 14.11 18.74
C HIS A 81 -20.90 13.50 18.88
N LEU A 82 -21.84 13.78 17.98
CA LEU A 82 -23.22 13.31 18.09
C LEU A 82 -23.32 11.80 18.23
N THR A 83 -24.13 11.39 19.18
CA THR A 83 -24.46 10.01 19.49
C THR A 83 -25.87 9.66 19.01
N GLU A 84 -26.15 8.35 18.86
CA GLU A 84 -27.50 7.89 18.50
C GLU A 84 -28.57 8.39 19.50
N LYS A 85 -28.22 8.53 20.78
CA LYS A 85 -29.13 8.99 21.84
C LYS A 85 -29.51 10.46 21.66
N GLU A 86 -28.56 11.31 21.31
CA GLU A 86 -28.81 12.75 21.06
C GLU A 86 -29.60 12.95 19.76
N LEU A 87 -29.31 12.14 18.73
CA LEU A 87 -30.12 12.13 17.50
C LEU A 87 -31.58 11.76 17.78
N GLU A 88 -31.82 10.81 18.67
CA GLU A 88 -33.17 10.41 19.07
C GLU A 88 -33.87 11.47 19.93
N ARG A 89 -33.20 11.97 20.98
CA ARG A 89 -33.82 12.79 22.03
C ARG A 89 -33.88 14.27 21.68
N ASP A 90 -32.79 14.82 21.13
CA ASP A 90 -32.60 16.27 21.01
C ASP A 90 -32.87 16.76 19.60
N ILE A 91 -32.51 15.95 18.58
CA ILE A 91 -32.78 16.25 17.17
C ILE A 91 -34.17 15.75 16.74
N GLY A 92 -34.69 14.71 17.39
CA GLY A 92 -36.03 14.16 17.13
C GLY A 92 -36.08 13.06 16.05
N MET A 93 -34.96 12.39 15.77
CA MET A 93 -34.93 11.23 14.87
C MET A 93 -35.45 9.97 15.58
N SER A 94 -36.76 9.82 15.69
CA SER A 94 -37.41 8.69 16.39
C SER A 94 -37.23 7.33 15.69
N SER A 95 -37.15 7.31 14.36
CA SER A 95 -36.94 6.08 13.60
C SER A 95 -35.49 5.62 13.66
N GLY A 96 -35.25 4.44 14.23
CA GLY A 96 -33.91 3.84 14.29
C GLY A 96 -33.30 3.58 12.91
N LEU A 97 -34.10 3.36 11.86
CA LEU A 97 -33.59 3.23 10.49
C LEU A 97 -33.10 4.56 9.92
N HIS A 98 -33.80 5.67 10.22
CA HIS A 98 -33.33 7.01 9.85
C HIS A 98 -32.04 7.35 10.58
N ARG A 99 -31.95 7.07 11.90
CA ARG A 99 -30.71 7.26 12.65
C ARG A 99 -29.56 6.46 12.07
N LYS A 100 -29.76 5.17 11.74
CA LYS A 100 -28.73 4.35 11.09
C LYS A 100 -28.27 4.93 9.76
N ARG A 101 -29.19 5.41 8.91
CA ARG A 101 -28.85 6.07 7.64
C ARG A 101 -28.04 7.34 7.90
N PHE A 102 -28.47 8.18 8.84
CA PHE A 102 -27.76 9.42 9.19
C PHE A 102 -26.34 9.14 9.71
N ILE A 103 -26.21 8.20 10.65
CA ILE A 103 -24.92 7.80 11.22
C ILE A 103 -23.98 7.32 10.11
N ARG A 104 -24.46 6.54 9.13
CA ARG A 104 -23.62 6.12 7.99
C ARG A 104 -23.10 7.29 7.16
N GLU A 105 -23.93 8.30 6.91
CA GLU A 105 -23.48 9.52 6.21
C GLU A 105 -22.50 10.32 7.07
N LEU A 106 -22.71 10.38 8.39
CA LEU A 106 -21.79 11.01 9.33
C LEU A 106 -20.44 10.27 9.43
N GLU A 107 -20.43 8.94 9.41
CA GLU A 107 -19.21 8.14 9.36
C GLU A 107 -18.42 8.42 8.08
N SER A 108 -19.12 8.52 6.95
CA SER A 108 -18.52 8.87 5.66
C SER A 108 -17.92 10.29 5.69
N LEU A 109 -18.61 11.25 6.33
CA LEU A 109 -18.09 12.60 6.54
C LEU A 109 -16.83 12.57 7.42
N LYS A 110 -16.84 11.80 8.52
CA LYS A 110 -15.71 11.69 9.45
C LYS A 110 -14.45 11.13 8.79
N ILE A 111 -14.60 10.13 7.92
CA ILE A 111 -13.48 9.52 7.17
C ILE A 111 -12.89 10.48 6.13
N ALA A 112 -13.71 11.37 5.57
CA ALA A 112 -13.29 12.32 4.52
C ALA A 112 -12.87 13.70 5.07
N ALA A 113 -13.03 13.94 6.36
CA ALA A 113 -12.76 15.24 6.98
C ALA A 113 -11.26 15.52 7.08
N ASP A 114 -10.90 16.79 6.93
CA ASP A 114 -9.54 17.27 7.19
C ASP A 114 -9.42 17.67 8.67
N TYR A 115 -8.57 16.96 9.41
CA TYR A 115 -8.29 17.23 10.83
C TYR A 115 -6.99 18.01 11.06
N SER A 116 -6.31 18.48 10.02
CA SER A 116 -5.00 19.16 10.13
C SER A 116 -4.97 20.36 11.08
N ALA A 117 -6.11 21.03 11.30
CA ALA A 117 -6.25 22.14 12.24
C ALA A 117 -6.16 21.73 13.72
N VAL A 118 -6.46 20.46 14.05
CA VAL A 118 -6.53 19.94 15.42
C VAL A 118 -5.63 18.72 15.67
N ASP A 119 -5.12 18.09 14.61
CA ASP A 119 -4.26 16.91 14.67
C ASP A 119 -2.78 17.26 14.44
N GLU A 120 -2.13 17.76 15.48
CA GLU A 120 -0.69 18.08 15.43
C GLU A 120 0.19 16.84 15.21
N SER A 121 -0.33 15.64 15.50
CA SER A 121 0.43 14.39 15.51
C SER A 121 0.29 13.53 14.25
N ASN A 122 -0.54 13.96 13.29
CA ASN A 122 -0.96 13.18 12.12
C ASN A 122 -1.51 11.80 12.52
N LEU A 123 -2.31 11.76 13.59
CA LEU A 123 -3.05 10.57 14.02
C LEU A 123 -3.98 10.07 12.92
N ASP A 124 -4.70 10.97 12.25
CA ASP A 124 -5.67 10.60 11.21
C ASP A 124 -5.01 9.84 10.06
N GLN A 125 -3.91 10.40 9.53
CA GLN A 125 -3.15 9.79 8.45
C GLN A 125 -2.63 8.40 8.83
N LEU A 126 -2.20 8.22 10.09
CA LEU A 126 -1.77 6.93 10.61
C LEU A 126 -2.94 5.93 10.66
N LEU A 127 -4.10 6.34 11.16
CA LEU A 127 -5.29 5.49 11.20
C LEU A 127 -5.76 5.11 9.79
N MET A 128 -5.81 6.07 8.86
CA MET A 128 -6.12 5.84 7.44
C MET A 128 -5.15 4.83 6.80
N SER A 129 -3.86 4.93 7.10
CA SER A 129 -2.84 4.02 6.55
C SER A 129 -3.07 2.57 6.99
N LEU A 130 -3.55 2.36 8.22
CA LEU A 130 -3.85 1.04 8.76
C LEU A 130 -5.16 0.49 8.18
N SER A 131 -6.21 1.30 8.16
CA SER A 131 -7.51 0.98 7.55
C SER A 131 -8.30 2.29 7.42
N PRO A 132 -8.80 2.67 6.22
CA PRO A 132 -9.55 3.92 6.04
C PRO A 132 -10.73 4.08 7.00
N GLU A 133 -11.38 2.98 7.37
CA GLU A 133 -12.53 2.96 8.28
C GLU A 133 -12.17 3.35 9.73
N LEU A 134 -10.88 3.34 10.10
CA LEU A 134 -10.44 3.75 11.44
C LEU A 134 -10.40 5.28 11.60
N SER A 135 -10.33 6.04 10.51
CA SER A 135 -10.35 7.51 10.55
C SER A 135 -11.66 8.06 11.15
N VAL A 136 -12.73 7.25 11.16
CA VAL A 136 -13.99 7.59 11.85
C VAL A 136 -13.81 7.92 13.34
N TYR A 137 -12.74 7.43 13.97
CA TYR A 137 -12.45 7.62 15.39
C TYR A 137 -11.53 8.81 15.68
N THR A 138 -10.90 9.39 14.66
CA THR A 138 -9.85 10.41 14.79
C THR A 138 -10.28 11.55 15.71
N TYR A 139 -11.40 12.21 15.39
CA TYR A 139 -11.82 13.38 16.16
C TYR A 139 -12.11 13.05 17.62
N LYS A 140 -12.74 11.88 17.87
CA LYS A 140 -13.03 11.44 19.24
C LYS A 140 -11.74 11.17 20.01
N MET A 141 -10.75 10.53 19.39
CA MET A 141 -9.46 10.28 20.01
C MET A 141 -8.73 11.59 20.36
N LEU A 142 -8.69 12.53 19.41
CA LEU A 142 -8.09 13.85 19.63
C LEU A 142 -8.80 14.63 20.74
N SER A 143 -10.14 14.60 20.78
CA SER A 143 -10.94 15.24 21.84
C SER A 143 -10.63 14.69 23.25
N CYS A 144 -10.20 13.44 23.33
CA CYS A 144 -9.78 12.79 24.57
C CYS A 144 -8.29 13.01 24.89
N GLY A 145 -7.57 13.82 24.10
CA GLY A 145 -6.14 14.06 24.25
C GLY A 145 -5.26 12.91 23.77
N ILE A 146 -5.84 11.93 23.05
CA ILE A 146 -5.09 10.81 22.51
C ILE A 146 -4.43 11.28 21.21
N ASN A 147 -3.10 11.24 21.21
CA ASN A 147 -2.28 11.53 20.05
C ASN A 147 -1.51 10.27 19.60
N ARG A 148 -0.80 10.37 18.47
CA ARG A 148 0.01 9.29 17.89
C ARG A 148 0.93 8.58 18.90
N SER A 149 1.52 9.30 19.86
CA SER A 149 2.47 8.73 20.83
C SER A 149 1.81 7.83 21.88
N LEU A 150 0.53 8.09 22.20
CA LEU A 150 -0.21 7.35 23.23
C LEU A 150 -0.81 6.04 22.70
N LEU A 151 -0.85 5.84 21.38
CA LEU A 151 -1.45 4.65 20.76
C LEU A 151 -0.88 3.33 21.26
N GLY A 152 0.45 3.26 21.49
CA GLY A 152 1.10 2.04 21.99
C GLY A 152 0.71 1.68 23.44
N SER A 153 0.13 2.62 24.18
CA SER A 153 -0.29 2.44 25.58
C SER A 153 -1.79 2.20 25.75
N LEU A 154 -2.59 2.32 24.68
CA LEU A 154 -4.04 2.18 24.77
C LEU A 154 -4.42 0.74 25.05
N THR A 155 -5.20 0.49 26.11
CA THR A 155 -5.81 -0.82 26.39
C THR A 155 -7.08 -1.03 25.59
N ASP A 156 -7.56 -2.27 25.46
CA ASP A 156 -8.86 -2.56 24.79
C ASP A 156 -10.01 -1.81 25.46
N GLU A 157 -9.97 -1.69 26.78
CA GLU A 157 -10.95 -0.96 27.58
C GLU A 157 -10.95 0.55 27.25
N LEU A 158 -9.77 1.19 27.16
CA LEU A 158 -9.67 2.60 26.78
C LEU A 158 -10.07 2.82 25.31
N MET A 159 -9.74 1.89 24.43
CA MET A 159 -10.20 1.94 23.02
C MET A 159 -11.73 1.87 22.93
N GLN A 160 -12.37 1.03 23.75
CA GLN A 160 -13.83 0.93 23.73
C GLN A 160 -14.51 2.13 24.39
N THR A 161 -14.03 2.56 25.56
CA THR A 161 -14.73 3.54 26.41
C THR A 161 -14.37 4.99 26.10
N ALA A 162 -13.07 5.31 26.00
CA ALA A 162 -12.60 6.67 25.75
C ALA A 162 -12.62 6.99 24.24
N CYS A 163 -12.10 6.09 23.41
CA CYS A 163 -12.00 6.31 21.96
C CYS A 163 -13.30 6.03 21.19
N GLY A 164 -14.27 5.35 21.83
CA GLY A 164 -15.53 4.98 21.19
C GLY A 164 -15.44 3.87 20.15
N ILE A 165 -14.35 3.08 20.15
CA ILE A 165 -14.13 1.97 19.19
C ILE A 165 -14.92 0.74 19.65
N THR A 166 -16.23 0.75 19.46
CA THR A 166 -17.12 -0.35 19.89
C THR A 166 -16.95 -1.62 19.06
N ASN A 167 -16.52 -1.49 17.80
CA ASN A 167 -16.29 -2.62 16.90
C ASN A 167 -15.05 -3.43 17.36
N PRO A 168 -15.21 -4.72 17.76
CA PRO A 168 -14.11 -5.53 18.26
C PRO A 168 -13.04 -5.81 17.19
N ILE A 169 -13.40 -5.81 15.91
CA ILE A 169 -12.43 -6.00 14.82
C ILE A 169 -11.54 -4.77 14.66
N HIS A 170 -12.09 -3.57 14.84
CA HIS A 170 -11.32 -2.33 14.79
C HIS A 170 -10.34 -2.27 15.97
N ARG A 171 -10.80 -2.62 17.17
CA ARG A 171 -9.91 -2.73 18.33
C ARG A 171 -8.83 -3.79 18.14
N LEU A 172 -9.16 -4.96 17.59
CA LEU A 172 -8.17 -5.99 17.27
C LEU A 172 -7.11 -5.49 16.28
N LYS A 173 -7.51 -4.78 15.21
CA LYS A 173 -6.58 -4.15 14.26
C LYS A 173 -5.66 -3.16 14.97
N MET A 174 -6.21 -2.29 15.81
CA MET A 174 -5.44 -1.31 16.60
C MET A 174 -4.47 -2.00 17.56
N THR A 175 -4.92 -2.99 18.32
CA THR A 175 -4.08 -3.79 19.23
C THR A 175 -2.93 -4.46 18.48
N GLN A 176 -3.22 -5.16 17.38
CA GLN A 176 -2.20 -5.83 16.58
C GLN A 176 -1.18 -4.86 15.98
N ALA A 177 -1.65 -3.67 15.60
CA ALA A 177 -0.81 -2.62 15.05
C ALA A 177 0.08 -2.01 16.14
N PHE A 178 -0.48 -1.57 17.26
CA PHE A 178 0.21 -0.66 18.18
C PHE A 178 0.67 -1.28 19.50
N GLN A 179 0.07 -2.37 19.99
CA GLN A 179 0.53 -3.02 21.24
C GLN A 179 1.63 -4.07 20.98
N ASN A 180 1.69 -4.63 19.77
CA ASN A 180 2.73 -5.60 19.41
C ASN A 180 4.00 -4.95 18.85
N ALA A 181 3.95 -3.66 18.50
CA ALA A 181 5.07 -2.89 17.98
C ALA A 181 5.60 -1.93 19.06
N LYS A 182 6.91 -1.72 19.14
CA LYS A 182 7.53 -0.90 20.20
C LYS A 182 7.42 0.60 19.89
N HIS A 183 7.14 0.99 18.65
CA HIS A 183 7.04 2.38 18.21
C HIS A 183 6.04 2.57 17.03
N PRO A 184 5.26 3.66 16.95
CA PRO A 184 4.31 3.92 15.86
C PRO A 184 4.92 3.88 14.44
N ASP A 185 6.20 4.24 14.31
CA ASP A 185 6.90 4.16 13.02
C ASP A 185 7.13 2.71 12.55
N GLU A 186 7.33 1.76 13.47
CA GLU A 186 7.44 0.34 13.12
C GLU A 186 6.12 -0.20 12.55
N VAL A 187 4.99 0.34 13.03
CA VAL A 187 3.65 0.00 12.55
C VAL A 187 3.43 0.47 11.13
N GLU A 188 3.75 1.74 10.85
CA GLU A 188 3.68 2.28 9.50
C GLU A 188 4.56 1.46 8.54
N VAL A 189 5.80 1.16 8.94
CA VAL A 189 6.70 0.32 8.14
C VAL A 189 6.12 -1.08 7.94
N ALA A 190 5.53 -1.70 8.97
CA ALA A 190 4.89 -3.02 8.86
C ALA A 190 3.67 -3.01 7.93
N VAL A 191 2.85 -1.95 7.97
CA VAL A 191 1.72 -1.75 7.04
C VAL A 191 2.23 -1.56 5.62
N LEU A 192 3.20 -0.67 5.41
CA LEU A 192 3.84 -0.42 4.13
C LEU A 192 4.51 -1.68 3.56
N SER A 193 5.07 -2.55 4.42
CA SER A 193 5.75 -3.78 3.98
C SER A 193 4.80 -4.79 3.32
N LYS A 194 3.49 -4.69 3.59
CA LYS A 194 2.46 -5.48 2.89
C LYS A 194 2.12 -4.89 1.52
N GLN A 195 2.49 -3.64 1.27
CA GLN A 195 2.15 -2.87 0.08
C GLN A 195 3.34 -2.65 -0.86
N ILE A 196 4.57 -2.87 -0.41
CA ILE A 196 5.79 -2.63 -1.19
C ILE A 196 6.71 -3.86 -1.09
N ASP A 197 6.97 -4.50 -2.22
CA ASP A 197 7.98 -5.56 -2.32
C ASP A 197 9.33 -5.00 -2.77
N VAL A 198 9.32 -4.09 -3.74
CA VAL A 198 10.51 -3.56 -4.40
C VAL A 198 10.51 -2.03 -4.38
N PHE A 199 11.59 -1.43 -3.92
CA PHE A 199 11.88 0.00 -4.07
C PHE A 199 12.88 0.21 -5.20
N ILE A 200 12.61 1.14 -6.12
CA ILE A 200 13.53 1.51 -7.21
C ILE A 200 14.10 2.91 -6.97
N SER A 201 15.39 2.97 -6.70
CA SER A 201 16.19 4.20 -6.67
C SER A 201 16.83 4.45 -8.03
N TYR A 202 16.76 5.69 -8.52
CA TYR A 202 17.29 6.07 -9.83
C TYR A 202 17.61 7.56 -9.89
N ARG A 203 18.52 7.92 -10.79
CA ARG A 203 18.79 9.32 -11.12
C ARG A 203 17.69 9.87 -12.01
N ARG A 204 16.92 10.86 -11.56
CA ARG A 204 15.82 11.44 -12.36
C ARG A 204 16.25 11.98 -13.73
N SER A 205 17.42 12.62 -13.80
CA SER A 205 17.92 13.25 -15.03
C SER A 205 18.28 12.25 -16.14
N THR A 206 18.58 10.99 -15.80
CA THR A 206 19.16 10.02 -16.75
C THR A 206 18.51 8.64 -16.71
N GLY A 207 17.97 8.22 -15.57
CA GLY A 207 17.44 6.88 -15.32
C GLY A 207 15.92 6.75 -15.33
N ASN A 208 15.18 7.84 -15.56
CA ASN A 208 13.72 7.85 -15.50
C ASN A 208 13.07 6.81 -16.45
N GLN A 209 13.55 6.70 -17.69
CA GLN A 209 12.99 5.77 -18.68
C GLN A 209 13.21 4.32 -18.26
N LEU A 210 14.46 3.96 -17.91
CA LEU A 210 14.82 2.61 -17.51
C LEU A 210 14.12 2.19 -16.21
N ALA A 211 14.08 3.05 -15.21
CA ALA A 211 13.37 2.80 -13.95
C ALA A 211 11.86 2.58 -14.16
N SER A 212 11.23 3.39 -15.03
CA SER A 212 9.82 3.22 -15.38
C SER A 212 9.56 1.89 -16.10
N LEU A 213 10.43 1.51 -17.02
CA LEU A 213 10.35 0.23 -17.73
C LEU A 213 10.46 -0.95 -16.75
N ILE A 214 11.46 -0.95 -15.87
CA ILE A 214 11.66 -2.00 -14.86
C ILE A 214 10.44 -2.10 -13.95
N LYS A 215 9.88 -0.96 -13.51
CA LYS A 215 8.65 -0.93 -12.72
C LYS A 215 7.50 -1.66 -13.43
N VAL A 216 7.21 -1.30 -14.67
CA VAL A 216 6.12 -1.93 -15.44
C VAL A 216 6.36 -3.44 -15.57
N LEU A 217 7.58 -3.84 -15.93
CA LEU A 217 7.92 -5.25 -16.13
C LEU A 217 7.83 -6.08 -14.84
N LEU A 218 8.21 -5.53 -13.68
CA LEU A 218 8.06 -6.19 -12.39
C LEU A 218 6.59 -6.24 -11.93
N GLN A 219 5.80 -5.19 -12.19
CA GLN A 219 4.38 -5.17 -11.88
C GLN A 219 3.61 -6.22 -12.71
N LEU A 220 3.96 -6.41 -13.99
CA LEU A 220 3.42 -7.49 -14.82
C LEU A 220 3.74 -8.89 -14.27
N LYS A 221 4.80 -9.02 -13.45
CA LYS A 221 5.15 -10.25 -12.74
C LYS A 221 4.56 -10.35 -11.33
N GLY A 222 3.71 -9.39 -10.94
CA GLY A 222 2.96 -9.40 -9.67
C GLY A 222 3.67 -8.74 -8.48
N TYR A 223 4.83 -8.10 -8.68
CA TYR A 223 5.51 -7.39 -7.60
C TYR A 223 4.89 -6.01 -7.35
N LYS A 224 4.77 -5.63 -6.08
CA LYS A 224 4.37 -4.27 -5.71
C LYS A 224 5.60 -3.36 -5.71
N VAL A 225 5.71 -2.52 -6.72
CA VAL A 225 6.90 -1.69 -6.96
C VAL A 225 6.63 -0.23 -6.61
N PHE A 226 7.48 0.32 -5.76
CA PHE A 226 7.53 1.74 -5.47
C PHE A 226 8.69 2.40 -6.23
N ILE A 227 8.40 3.52 -6.90
CA ILE A 227 9.38 4.40 -7.53
C ILE A 227 8.97 5.81 -7.14
N ASP A 228 9.95 6.63 -6.77
CA ASP A 228 9.68 8.02 -6.48
C ASP A 228 9.41 8.81 -7.78
N VAL A 229 8.15 9.20 -7.98
CA VAL A 229 7.70 10.07 -9.08
C VAL A 229 7.00 11.29 -8.48
N ASP A 230 7.60 12.46 -8.68
CA ASP A 230 7.03 13.82 -8.69
C ASP A 230 6.20 14.34 -7.50
N LYS A 231 6.18 13.69 -6.32
CA LYS A 231 5.44 14.22 -5.14
C LYS A 231 6.29 14.85 -4.02
N LEU A 232 7.61 14.94 -4.16
CA LEU A 232 8.52 15.31 -3.06
C LEU A 232 9.03 16.77 -3.06
N TYR A 233 8.25 17.74 -3.52
CA TYR A 233 8.59 19.17 -3.39
C TYR A 233 7.72 19.84 -2.32
N ALA A 234 8.04 19.65 -1.03
CA ALA A 234 7.95 20.66 0.05
C ALA A 234 8.02 20.05 1.47
N GLY A 235 9.04 20.46 2.24
CA GLY A 235 8.84 20.88 3.63
C GLY A 235 9.13 19.89 4.77
N LYS A 236 8.55 18.69 4.80
CA LYS A 236 8.64 17.77 5.98
C LYS A 236 8.46 16.27 5.63
N PHE A 237 9.00 15.79 4.51
CA PHE A 237 8.69 14.45 3.97
C PHE A 237 9.85 13.43 3.93
N ASP A 238 11.05 13.77 4.41
CA ASP A 238 12.23 12.89 4.41
C ASP A 238 11.95 11.52 5.08
N SER A 239 11.09 11.50 6.10
CA SER A 239 10.75 10.27 6.84
C SER A 239 9.91 9.28 6.04
N SER A 240 9.00 9.75 5.16
CA SER A 240 8.09 8.86 4.42
C SER A 240 8.83 8.08 3.33
N LEU A 241 9.77 8.71 2.62
CA LEU A 241 10.58 8.05 1.61
C LEU A 241 11.46 6.96 2.23
N LEU A 242 12.16 7.29 3.32
CA LEU A 242 13.00 6.33 4.03
C LEU A 242 12.16 5.18 4.61
N LYS A 243 10.95 5.45 5.12
CA LYS A 243 10.01 4.40 5.56
C LYS A 243 9.61 3.44 4.43
N ASN A 244 9.45 3.92 3.19
CA ASN A 244 9.18 3.05 2.05
C ASN A 244 10.36 2.11 1.74
N ILE A 245 11.60 2.59 1.91
CA ILE A 245 12.80 1.76 1.79
C ILE A 245 12.84 0.73 2.91
N GLN A 246 12.60 1.16 4.16
CA GLN A 246 12.51 0.28 5.33
C GLN A 246 11.42 -0.79 5.18
N ALA A 247 10.32 -0.48 4.50
CA ALA A 247 9.22 -1.41 4.25
C ALA A 247 9.50 -2.40 3.12
N ALA A 248 10.21 -1.97 2.06
CA ALA A 248 10.53 -2.82 0.92
C ALA A 248 11.46 -3.99 1.31
N LYS A 249 11.32 -5.12 0.61
CA LYS A 249 12.21 -6.29 0.78
C LYS A 249 13.44 -6.18 -0.10
N HIS A 250 13.25 -5.66 -1.32
CA HIS A 250 14.26 -5.53 -2.35
C HIS A 250 14.49 -4.07 -2.69
N PHE A 251 15.73 -3.70 -2.94
CA PHE A 251 16.13 -2.36 -3.33
C PHE A 251 16.85 -2.45 -4.67
N ILE A 252 16.26 -1.91 -5.73
CA ILE A 252 16.87 -1.84 -7.06
C ILE A 252 17.50 -0.48 -7.24
N LEU A 253 18.78 -0.45 -7.59
CA LEU A 253 19.50 0.78 -7.92
C LEU A 253 19.75 0.83 -9.42
N VAL A 254 19.15 1.80 -10.11
CA VAL A 254 19.33 2.00 -11.56
C VAL A 254 20.51 2.92 -11.81
N LEU A 255 21.57 2.36 -12.39
CA LEU A 255 22.84 3.03 -12.66
C LEU A 255 22.92 3.32 -14.16
N THR A 256 22.72 4.58 -14.51
CA THR A 256 22.80 5.13 -15.88
C THR A 256 24.00 6.06 -15.98
N PRO A 257 24.47 6.42 -17.19
CA PRO A 257 25.55 7.39 -17.33
C PRO A 257 25.31 8.62 -16.45
N ASN A 258 26.33 9.04 -15.71
CA ASN A 258 26.32 10.20 -14.82
C ASN A 258 25.37 10.09 -13.61
N SER A 259 24.84 8.90 -13.29
CA SER A 259 23.88 8.73 -12.19
C SER A 259 24.50 8.96 -10.80
N LEU A 260 25.82 8.76 -10.67
CA LEU A 260 26.55 8.89 -9.41
C LEU A 260 27.36 10.19 -9.29
N ASP A 261 27.37 11.05 -10.32
CA ASP A 261 28.26 12.22 -10.36
C ASP A 261 28.08 13.18 -9.18
N ARG A 262 26.83 13.34 -8.73
CA ARG A 262 26.53 14.19 -7.55
C ARG A 262 26.93 13.58 -6.23
N LEU A 263 27.22 12.28 -6.18
CA LEU A 263 27.71 11.61 -4.98
C LEU A 263 29.20 11.86 -4.74
N LEU A 264 29.96 12.22 -5.79
CA LEU A 264 31.42 12.26 -5.76
C LEU A 264 32.01 13.26 -4.74
N ASN A 265 31.21 14.22 -4.26
CA ASN A 265 31.59 15.19 -3.23
C ASN A 265 30.50 15.33 -2.15
N ASP A 266 29.58 14.39 -2.04
CA ASP A 266 28.45 14.46 -1.12
C ASP A 266 28.80 13.91 0.27
N HIS A 267 29.69 14.61 0.97
CA HIS A 267 30.14 14.20 2.30
C HIS A 267 29.07 14.42 3.39
N ASN A 268 28.09 15.28 3.13
CA ASN A 268 27.02 15.61 4.07
C ASN A 268 25.77 14.74 3.90
N GLY A 269 25.67 13.96 2.82
CA GLY A 269 24.49 13.12 2.55
C GLY A 269 23.29 13.92 2.06
N ASP A 270 23.51 14.97 1.28
CA ASP A 270 22.46 15.84 0.77
C ASP A 270 21.79 15.25 -0.49
N ASP A 271 22.46 14.39 -1.26
CA ASP A 271 21.84 13.76 -2.44
C ASP A 271 20.89 12.63 -2.04
N TRP A 272 19.76 12.55 -2.73
CA TRP A 272 18.74 11.55 -2.46
C TRP A 272 19.24 10.12 -2.66
N ILE A 273 19.99 9.85 -3.73
CA ILE A 273 20.51 8.50 -3.97
C ILE A 273 21.44 8.08 -2.83
N HIS A 274 22.20 9.03 -2.25
CA HIS A 274 23.01 8.79 -1.06
C HIS A 274 22.12 8.36 0.12
N LYS A 275 21.14 9.18 0.50
CA LYS A 275 20.23 8.91 1.62
C LYS A 275 19.51 7.57 1.46
N GLU A 276 19.01 7.30 0.26
CA GLU A 276 18.28 6.07 -0.04
C GLU A 276 19.18 4.83 0.07
N LEU A 277 20.37 4.88 -0.52
CA LEU A 277 21.30 3.76 -0.53
C LEU A 277 21.89 3.50 0.85
N LYS A 278 22.19 4.56 1.62
CA LYS A 278 22.60 4.45 3.02
C LYS A 278 21.54 3.77 3.87
N CYS A 279 20.27 4.17 3.71
CA CYS A 279 19.14 3.53 4.39
C CYS A 279 18.99 2.06 3.97
N ALA A 280 19.14 1.75 2.69
CA ALA A 280 19.09 0.37 2.20
C ALA A 280 20.19 -0.52 2.83
N PHE A 281 21.40 0.02 3.03
CA PHE A 281 22.47 -0.68 3.74
C PHE A 281 22.17 -0.87 5.23
N GLU A 282 21.74 0.18 5.92
CA GLU A 282 21.43 0.16 7.35
C GLU A 282 20.36 -0.90 7.69
N TYR A 283 19.31 -1.00 6.86
CA TYR A 283 18.23 -1.98 7.03
C TYR A 283 18.46 -3.29 6.25
N GLN A 284 19.70 -3.54 5.81
CA GLN A 284 20.13 -4.80 5.18
C GLN A 284 19.22 -5.30 4.05
N LYS A 285 18.83 -4.40 3.16
CA LYS A 285 17.98 -4.73 2.01
C LYS A 285 18.71 -5.61 1.01
N ASN A 286 17.94 -6.40 0.25
CA ASN A 286 18.48 -7.09 -0.92
C ASN A 286 18.71 -6.07 -2.05
N ILE A 287 19.91 -5.51 -2.12
CA ILE A 287 20.30 -4.49 -3.10
C ILE A 287 20.69 -5.15 -4.42
N ILE A 288 20.02 -4.74 -5.51
CA ILE A 288 20.19 -5.26 -6.87
C ILE A 288 20.54 -4.10 -7.80
N PRO A 289 21.82 -3.88 -8.11
CA PRO A 289 22.22 -2.88 -9.10
C PRO A 289 21.80 -3.30 -10.52
N ILE A 290 21.27 -2.36 -11.28
CA ILE A 290 21.01 -2.50 -12.71
C ILE A 290 21.89 -1.50 -13.44
N PHE A 291 22.83 -2.02 -14.22
CA PHE A 291 23.79 -1.23 -14.98
C PHE A 291 23.28 -1.02 -16.38
N ASP A 292 23.07 0.24 -16.78
CA ASP A 292 22.91 0.59 -18.17
C ASP A 292 24.16 0.22 -18.99
N GLN A 293 23.99 0.01 -20.29
CA GLN A 293 25.09 -0.36 -21.19
C GLN A 293 26.25 0.64 -21.18
N ALA A 294 25.96 1.93 -21.01
CA ALA A 294 26.95 3.00 -21.03
C ALA A 294 27.39 3.44 -19.61
N PHE A 295 26.92 2.76 -18.55
CA PHE A 295 27.33 3.09 -17.19
C PHE A 295 28.72 2.54 -16.87
N GLU A 296 29.56 3.39 -16.31
CA GLU A 296 30.83 3.02 -15.70
C GLU A 296 30.92 3.62 -14.29
N PHE A 297 31.50 2.87 -13.36
CA PHE A 297 31.85 3.42 -12.06
C PHE A 297 32.98 4.45 -12.20
N PRO A 298 33.04 5.46 -11.31
CA PRO A 298 34.15 6.40 -11.30
C PRO A 298 35.47 5.65 -11.10
N GLN A 299 36.52 6.07 -11.84
CA GLN A 299 37.85 5.44 -11.76
C GLN A 299 38.44 5.49 -10.34
N ASN A 300 38.15 6.56 -9.61
CA ASN A 300 38.51 6.68 -8.21
C ASN A 300 37.33 6.25 -7.32
N GLU A 301 37.37 5.03 -6.80
CA GLU A 301 36.37 4.53 -5.84
C GLU A 301 36.30 5.38 -4.57
N GLU A 302 37.39 6.08 -4.20
CA GLU A 302 37.41 6.94 -3.01
C GLU A 302 36.52 8.17 -3.14
N ALA A 303 36.20 8.56 -4.37
CA ALA A 303 35.26 9.65 -4.64
C ALA A 303 33.83 9.29 -4.20
N ILE A 304 33.48 8.00 -4.13
CA ILE A 304 32.19 7.59 -3.57
C ILE A 304 32.27 7.64 -2.03
N PRO A 305 31.29 8.28 -1.34
CA PRO A 305 31.25 8.36 0.12
C PRO A 305 31.39 6.99 0.79
N GLN A 306 32.15 6.94 1.89
CA GLN A 306 32.60 5.70 2.52
C GLN A 306 31.44 4.79 2.97
N ASP A 307 30.34 5.37 3.44
CA ASP A 307 29.17 4.68 3.95
C ASP A 307 28.32 4.00 2.85
N ILE A 308 28.44 4.45 1.60
CA ILE A 308 27.77 3.82 0.45
C ILE A 308 28.70 3.14 -0.55
N ARG A 309 30.03 3.32 -0.40
CA ARG A 309 31.06 2.80 -1.31
C ARG A 309 30.96 1.30 -1.59
N MET A 310 30.42 0.52 -0.66
CA MET A 310 30.23 -0.92 -0.85
C MET A 310 29.44 -1.27 -2.12
N ILE A 311 28.62 -0.36 -2.65
CA ILE A 311 27.86 -0.57 -3.88
C ILE A 311 28.73 -0.94 -5.09
N THR A 312 29.99 -0.50 -5.15
CA THR A 312 30.93 -0.84 -6.24
C THR A 312 31.26 -2.33 -6.31
N LYS A 313 31.03 -3.06 -5.22
CA LYS A 313 31.33 -4.49 -5.07
C LYS A 313 30.13 -5.39 -5.29
N TYR A 314 28.94 -4.82 -5.54
CA TYR A 314 27.72 -5.60 -5.70
C TYR A 314 27.63 -6.20 -7.11
N ASN A 315 27.24 -7.47 -7.16
CA ASN A 315 26.83 -8.10 -8.40
C ASN A 315 25.48 -7.55 -8.84
N GLY A 316 25.35 -7.25 -10.14
CA GLY A 316 24.12 -6.70 -10.70
C GLY A 316 23.75 -7.27 -12.05
N VAL A 317 22.75 -6.64 -12.66
CA VAL A 317 22.24 -6.99 -13.99
C VAL A 317 22.70 -5.92 -14.96
N LYS A 318 23.49 -6.30 -15.96
CA LYS A 318 23.75 -5.43 -17.12
C LYS A 318 22.51 -5.42 -18.00
N TRP A 319 21.93 -4.25 -18.18
CA TRP A 319 20.74 -4.04 -18.98
C TRP A 319 21.12 -3.99 -20.46
N VAL A 320 20.37 -4.73 -21.29
CA VAL A 320 20.53 -4.70 -22.74
C VAL A 320 19.14 -4.56 -23.35
N HIS A 321 18.92 -3.48 -24.11
CA HIS A 321 17.60 -3.14 -24.65
C HIS A 321 17.00 -4.20 -25.56
N ASP A 322 17.82 -4.97 -26.27
CA ASP A 322 17.37 -6.05 -27.16
C ASP A 322 16.98 -7.34 -26.40
N TYR A 323 17.43 -7.49 -25.14
CA TYR A 323 17.28 -8.70 -24.34
C TYR A 323 16.57 -8.46 -22.99
N GLN A 324 15.55 -7.58 -23.01
CA GLN A 324 14.84 -7.13 -21.80
C GLN A 324 14.29 -8.29 -20.97
N ASP A 325 13.68 -9.28 -21.62
CA ASP A 325 13.10 -10.45 -20.94
C ASP A 325 14.15 -11.27 -20.19
N ALA A 326 15.34 -11.44 -20.78
CA ALA A 326 16.44 -12.17 -20.15
C ALA A 326 17.03 -11.37 -18.97
N CYS A 327 17.21 -10.06 -19.14
CA CYS A 327 17.63 -9.15 -18.07
C CYS A 327 16.63 -9.21 -16.90
N MET A 328 15.34 -9.11 -17.18
CA MET A 328 14.28 -9.21 -16.17
C MET A 328 14.23 -10.58 -15.50
N GLY A 329 14.42 -11.66 -16.26
CA GLY A 329 14.55 -13.00 -15.70
C GLY A 329 15.70 -13.08 -14.69
N LYS A 330 16.83 -12.43 -14.96
CA LYS A 330 17.95 -12.33 -14.01
C LYS A 330 17.56 -11.49 -12.78
N VAL A 331 16.91 -10.34 -12.94
CA VAL A 331 16.45 -9.51 -11.81
C VAL A 331 15.53 -10.31 -10.87
N VAL A 332 14.57 -11.07 -11.42
CA VAL A 332 13.65 -11.91 -10.64
C VAL A 332 14.42 -12.97 -9.84
N ARG A 333 15.43 -13.63 -10.43
CA ARG A 333 16.27 -14.59 -9.69
C ARG A 333 17.03 -13.95 -8.53
N PHE A 334 17.46 -12.68 -8.67
CA PHE A 334 18.08 -11.93 -7.57
C PHE A 334 17.04 -11.61 -6.48
N ILE A 335 15.81 -11.27 -6.85
CA ILE A 335 14.70 -11.04 -5.92
C ILE A 335 14.37 -12.33 -5.15
N GLU A 336 14.27 -13.46 -5.83
CA GLU A 336 13.94 -14.77 -5.24
C GLU A 336 15.10 -15.42 -4.46
N GLY A 337 16.32 -14.85 -4.56
CA GLY A 337 17.51 -15.33 -3.86
C GLY A 337 18.07 -16.65 -4.43
N GLU A 338 17.73 -17.00 -5.67
CA GLU A 338 18.14 -18.27 -6.29
C GLU A 338 19.64 -18.35 -6.58
N LEU A 339 20.32 -17.22 -6.72
CA LEU A 339 21.76 -17.17 -7.05
C LEU A 339 22.69 -17.32 -5.84
N ASN A 340 22.15 -17.24 -4.61
CA ASN A 340 22.89 -17.52 -3.38
C ASN A 340 22.75 -18.99 -2.94
N ARG A 341 21.89 -19.76 -3.61
CA ARG A 341 21.87 -21.22 -3.47
C ARG A 341 22.94 -21.77 -4.40
N THR A 342 24.05 -22.24 -3.84
CA THR A 342 24.98 -23.10 -4.59
C THR A 342 24.16 -24.16 -5.33
N PRO A 343 24.31 -24.31 -6.66
CA PRO A 343 23.72 -25.46 -7.32
C PRO A 343 24.44 -26.67 -6.75
N SER A 344 23.76 -27.46 -5.94
CA SER A 344 24.20 -28.81 -5.64
C SER A 344 24.32 -29.52 -6.97
N LEU A 345 25.56 -29.73 -7.41
CA LEU A 345 25.87 -30.61 -8.53
C LEU A 345 25.11 -31.92 -8.30
N PRO A 346 24.39 -32.48 -9.30
CA PRO A 346 23.86 -33.81 -9.15
C PRO A 346 25.05 -34.74 -8.91
N ALA A 347 24.98 -35.50 -7.81
CA ALA A 347 25.98 -36.49 -7.47
C ALA A 347 26.19 -37.41 -8.68
N SER A 348 27.30 -37.20 -9.39
CA SER A 348 27.77 -38.06 -10.44
C SER A 348 28.07 -39.42 -9.81
N SER A 349 27.19 -40.38 -10.04
CA SER A 349 27.41 -41.79 -9.72
C SER A 349 28.61 -42.27 -10.53
N ASN A 350 29.78 -42.29 -9.90
CA ASN A 350 30.98 -42.96 -10.41
C ASN A 350 30.65 -44.43 -10.66
N SER A 351 30.48 -44.80 -11.93
CA SER A 351 30.69 -46.17 -12.39
C SER A 351 32.05 -46.22 -13.07
N ALA A 352 33.06 -46.64 -12.31
CA ALA A 352 34.35 -47.00 -12.90
C ALA A 352 34.25 -48.39 -13.55
N PRO A 353 34.89 -48.62 -14.70
CA PRO A 353 34.76 -49.86 -15.47
C PRO A 353 35.78 -50.89 -14.99
N HIS A 354 35.42 -52.16 -14.84
CA HIS A 354 36.41 -53.25 -14.73
C HIS A 354 35.99 -54.48 -15.53
N SER A 355 36.92 -54.90 -16.39
CA SER A 355 36.84 -56.03 -17.32
C SER A 355 37.33 -57.33 -16.67
N ARG A 356 36.52 -58.39 -16.83
CA ARG A 356 36.81 -59.84 -16.92
C ARG A 356 38.02 -60.49 -16.18
N ARG A 357 37.66 -61.48 -15.33
CA ARG A 357 38.00 -62.95 -15.37
C ARG A 357 38.85 -63.54 -14.22
N ALA A 358 38.31 -64.60 -13.58
CA ALA A 358 38.91 -65.87 -13.07
C ALA A 358 38.15 -66.33 -11.80
N VAL A 359 37.27 -67.34 -11.84
CA VAL A 359 37.47 -68.81 -11.66
C VAL A 359 37.98 -69.23 -10.27
N GLY A 360 37.17 -70.09 -9.60
CA GLY A 360 37.46 -70.84 -8.37
C GLY A 360 36.44 -70.46 -7.29
N GLY A 361 35.42 -71.24 -6.93
CA GLY A 361 35.24 -72.69 -6.93
C GLY A 361 35.06 -73.11 -5.47
N ARG A 362 33.85 -73.56 -5.09
CA ARG A 362 33.57 -74.76 -4.26
C ARG A 362 32.17 -74.76 -3.63
N PHE A 363 31.48 -75.88 -3.90
CA PHE A 363 30.46 -76.62 -3.12
C PHE A 363 29.21 -75.88 -2.61
N ALA A 364 28.02 -76.46 -2.50
CA ALA A 364 27.30 -77.59 -3.08
C ALA A 364 25.99 -77.64 -2.28
N ALA A 365 24.84 -77.80 -2.93
CA ALA A 365 23.80 -78.77 -2.57
C ALA A 365 22.50 -78.45 -3.33
N SER A 366 22.16 -79.39 -4.18
CA SER A 366 20.88 -79.62 -4.85
C SER A 366 19.77 -79.98 -3.87
N GLN A 367 18.53 -79.62 -4.21
CA GLN A 367 17.40 -80.52 -4.53
C GLN A 367 16.07 -79.75 -4.40
N SER A 368 15.30 -79.69 -5.49
CA SER A 368 13.97 -80.36 -5.67
C SER A 368 12.83 -79.49 -5.08
N SER A 369 11.63 -79.33 -5.61
CA SER A 369 10.79 -79.98 -6.64
C SER A 369 9.65 -78.98 -6.95
N ILE A 370 9.19 -78.81 -8.20
CA ILE A 370 7.91 -79.34 -8.76
C ILE A 370 6.69 -78.93 -7.89
N ARG A 371 5.65 -78.17 -8.30
CA ARG A 371 4.70 -78.25 -9.45
C ARG A 371 3.79 -76.99 -9.37
N GLN A 372 3.40 -76.36 -10.50
CA GLN A 372 2.05 -76.42 -11.15
C GLN A 372 0.87 -76.07 -10.21
N THR A 373 -0.14 -75.28 -10.55
CA THR A 373 -0.74 -74.89 -11.85
C THR A 373 -1.91 -73.93 -11.54
N SER A 374 -2.17 -72.99 -12.48
CA SER A 374 -3.48 -72.59 -13.05
C SER A 374 -4.63 -72.16 -12.09
N THR A 375 -5.55 -71.26 -12.39
CA THR A 375 -6.24 -70.90 -13.64
C THR A 375 -7.27 -69.79 -13.31
N THR A 376 -7.46 -68.81 -14.21
CA THR A 376 -8.74 -68.22 -14.71
C THR A 376 -9.90 -67.90 -13.73
N SER A 377 -10.75 -66.88 -13.86
CA SER A 377 -11.06 -65.89 -14.90
C SER A 377 -12.24 -65.02 -14.40
N HIS A 378 -12.36 -63.80 -14.95
CA HIS A 378 -13.61 -63.10 -15.35
C HIS A 378 -14.74 -62.84 -14.30
N ARG A 379 -15.55 -61.77 -14.30
CA ARG A 379 -15.79 -60.58 -15.13
C ARG A 379 -17.00 -59.84 -14.49
N ALA A 380 -17.13 -58.52 -14.75
CA ALA A 380 -18.37 -57.72 -14.80
C ALA A 380 -19.13 -57.40 -13.48
N ILE A 381 -19.90 -56.33 -13.30
CA ILE A 381 -20.31 -55.08 -14.01
C ILE A 381 -21.05 -54.25 -12.94
N GLY A 382 -21.05 -52.92 -13.00
CA GLY A 382 -22.03 -52.07 -12.29
C GLY A 382 -22.04 -50.62 -12.75
N ARG A 383 -23.18 -50.15 -13.27
CA ARG A 383 -23.48 -48.86 -13.93
C ARG A 383 -24.04 -47.79 -12.97
N GLY A 384 -23.93 -46.52 -13.38
CA GLY A 384 -24.83 -45.39 -13.09
C GLY A 384 -24.04 -44.06 -13.13
N GLY A 385 -24.36 -43.00 -13.88
CA GLY A 385 -25.54 -42.62 -14.66
C GLY A 385 -26.02 -41.24 -14.20
N GLU A 386 -25.50 -40.13 -14.75
CA GLU A 386 -25.98 -38.77 -14.49
C GLU A 386 -26.13 -37.96 -15.79
N HIS A 387 -27.28 -37.28 -15.92
CA HIS A 387 -27.58 -36.25 -16.92
C HIS A 387 -28.14 -35.00 -16.21
N PRO A 388 -27.96 -33.78 -16.76
CA PRO A 388 -28.29 -32.50 -16.11
C PRO A 388 -29.62 -31.91 -16.60
N PRO A 389 -30.13 -30.82 -15.98
CA PRO A 389 -31.19 -30.03 -16.59
C PRO A 389 -30.74 -28.63 -17.03
N SER A 390 -31.41 -28.22 -18.11
CA SER A 390 -31.34 -27.00 -18.90
C SER A 390 -32.20 -25.85 -18.34
N THR A 391 -31.83 -24.62 -18.74
CA THR A 391 -32.56 -23.36 -18.60
C THR A 391 -33.82 -23.27 -19.46
N PRO A 392 -34.70 -22.28 -19.19
CA PRO A 392 -35.10 -21.37 -20.27
C PRO A 392 -35.23 -19.89 -19.86
N THR A 393 -35.11 -19.05 -20.87
CA THR A 393 -35.27 -17.58 -20.94
C THR A 393 -36.73 -17.10 -20.85
N CYS A 394 -36.94 -15.96 -20.17
CA CYS A 394 -37.61 -14.75 -20.68
C CYS A 394 -37.23 -13.57 -19.76
#